data_AF-A0A314XL33-F1
#
_entry.id   AF-A0A314XL33-F1
#
_cell.length_a   1.000
_cell.length_b   1.000
_cell.length_c   1.000
_cell.angle_alpha   90.00
_cell.angle_beta   90.00
_cell.angle_gamma   90.00
#
_symmetry.space_group_name_H-M   'P 1'
#
loop_
_entity.id
_entity.type
_entity.pdbx_description
1 polymer ?
#
loop_
_entity_poly.entity_id
_entity_poly.type
_entity_poly.pdbx_seq_one_letter_code
_entity_poly.pdbx_strand_id
1 'polypeptide(L)'
;MEFQCLQLIMYVVANGELLKNVYFCFTCSFWNFDALFQPQQHPARDSHDTFFLQAPSTTNELPEDYVQRVKQIHESGGYQSRGYGYDWKREEADKNLLRTHTTAVSSRMLYLLAQKPFAPKKYYSIDRVFRNEAVDRTHLAEFHQIEGLVCDRGLTLGDLLGVLHEFFARLGMSKLRFKPAYNPYTEPSMEIFSYHEGFGKWVEVGNSGMFRPEMLLPMGLPEDVRVIAWGLSLERPTMILYGIDNIRDLFGHKLSLPPSTFPYSSSHLSSLTTRPSLALQQPGFSHHIENNTMNLAASICSRLGVKHLVLNTPVYSRASDVTTEGLSLTFRRWATKKSAGSTKNGRDSNPKFLGVKKFGGERVIPGNIIVRQRGTRFHPGNYVGLGKDHTLFALKEGCVKFEHHKLSGRKWVHVVPKEGHVLHPVYADVATT
;
A
#
# COMPACT_ATOMS: atom_id res chain seq x y z
N MET A 1 -4.23 -17.76 9.48
CA MET A 1 -5.21 -16.88 8.79
C MET A 1 -4.55 -16.17 7.61
N GLU A 2 -3.64 -15.22 7.80
CA GLU A 2 -2.96 -14.52 6.67
C GLU A 2 -2.19 -15.49 5.74
N PHE A 3 -1.43 -16.44 6.29
CA PHE A 3 -0.76 -17.49 5.50
C PHE A 3 -1.73 -18.40 4.72
N GLN A 4 -2.96 -18.57 5.18
CA GLN A 4 -3.96 -19.40 4.49
C GLN A 4 -4.60 -18.64 3.33
N CYS A 5 -4.89 -17.35 3.50
CA CYS A 5 -5.28 -16.46 2.40
C CYS A 5 -4.16 -16.35 1.37
N LEU A 6 -2.90 -16.24 1.82
CA LEU A 6 -1.74 -16.28 0.94
C LEU A 6 -1.70 -17.58 0.12
N GLN A 7 -1.90 -18.74 0.76
CA GLN A 7 -1.96 -20.04 0.07
C GLN A 7 -3.10 -20.13 -0.95
N LEU A 8 -4.30 -19.63 -0.61
CA LEU A 8 -5.43 -19.58 -1.52
C LEU A 8 -5.15 -18.68 -2.73
N ILE A 9 -4.59 -17.48 -2.50
CA ILE A 9 -4.24 -16.56 -3.58
C ILE A 9 -3.09 -17.13 -4.42
N MET A 10 -2.08 -17.71 -3.79
CA MET A 10 -1.02 -18.43 -4.51
C MET A 10 -1.59 -19.59 -5.33
N TYR A 11 -2.60 -20.31 -4.84
CA TYR A 11 -3.27 -21.37 -5.61
C TYR A 11 -4.07 -20.80 -6.80
N VAL A 12 -4.80 -19.71 -6.61
CA VAL A 12 -5.53 -19.01 -7.68
C VAL A 12 -4.56 -18.53 -8.77
N VAL A 13 -3.39 -18.03 -8.37
CA VAL A 13 -2.36 -17.47 -9.26
C VAL A 13 -1.49 -18.58 -9.89
N ALA A 14 -1.18 -19.66 -9.18
CA ALA A 14 -0.31 -20.76 -9.65
C ALA A 14 -0.96 -21.67 -10.70
N ASN A 15 -2.27 -21.53 -10.96
CA ASN A 15 -2.93 -22.18 -12.10
C ASN A 15 -2.70 -21.43 -13.44
N GLY A 16 -1.89 -20.37 -13.45
CA GLY A 16 -1.26 -19.82 -14.66
C GLY A 16 0.26 -19.91 -14.54
N GLU A 17 0.97 -20.09 -15.65
CA GLU A 17 2.44 -20.07 -15.68
C GLU A 17 2.96 -18.69 -15.26
N LEU A 18 3.31 -18.56 -13.97
CA LEU A 18 3.59 -17.29 -13.34
C LEU A 18 4.82 -17.44 -12.44
N LEU A 19 5.88 -16.69 -12.74
CA LEU A 19 7.16 -16.76 -12.03
C LEU A 19 7.10 -15.95 -10.73
N LYS A 20 7.43 -16.59 -9.59
CA LYS A 20 7.53 -15.95 -8.28
C LYS A 20 8.86 -15.19 -8.16
N ASN A 21 8.79 -13.88 -7.98
CA ASN A 21 9.99 -13.04 -7.83
C ASN A 21 10.22 -12.64 -6.37
N VAL A 22 11.42 -12.89 -5.83
CA VAL A 22 11.83 -12.48 -4.48
C VAL A 22 12.87 -11.37 -4.61
N TYR A 23 12.54 -10.17 -4.14
CA TYR A 23 13.46 -9.02 -4.14
C TYR A 23 13.62 -8.44 -2.73
N PHE A 24 14.74 -7.75 -2.52
CA PHE A 24 15.08 -7.10 -1.25
C PHE A 24 14.01 -6.08 -0.81
N CYS A 25 13.85 -5.92 0.51
CA CYS A 25 12.88 -4.99 1.12
C CYS A 25 13.18 -3.50 0.84
N PHE A 26 14.40 -3.18 0.42
CA PHE A 26 14.82 -1.83 0.05
C PHE A 26 15.08 -1.72 -1.44
N THR A 27 14.87 -0.53 -1.99
CA THR A 27 15.13 -0.17 -3.38
C THR A 27 15.59 1.28 -3.44
N CYS A 28 16.18 1.71 -4.55
CA CYS A 28 16.39 3.13 -4.81
C CYS A 28 15.09 3.80 -5.29
N SER A 29 15.04 5.11 -5.10
CA SER A 29 13.98 6.02 -5.54
C SER A 29 13.76 5.95 -7.05
N PHE A 30 14.83 5.73 -7.83
CA PHE A 30 14.73 5.52 -9.26
C PHE A 30 13.75 4.38 -9.62
N TRP A 31 13.99 3.16 -9.14
CA TRP A 31 13.13 2.02 -9.46
C TRP A 31 11.74 2.11 -8.82
N ASN A 32 11.66 2.76 -7.66
CA ASN A 32 10.40 2.89 -6.92
C ASN A 32 9.48 3.96 -7.49
N PHE A 33 10.02 4.98 -8.15
CA PHE A 33 9.22 6.13 -8.58
C PHE A 33 9.58 6.61 -9.99
N ASP A 34 10.84 6.96 -10.27
CA ASP A 34 11.22 7.57 -11.56
C ASP A 34 11.01 6.61 -12.74
N ALA A 35 11.40 5.35 -12.60
CA ALA A 35 11.20 4.31 -13.60
C ALA A 35 9.72 3.99 -13.87
N LEU A 36 8.81 4.45 -13.01
CA LEU A 36 7.37 4.34 -13.18
C LEU A 36 6.77 5.59 -13.82
N PHE A 37 7.58 6.56 -14.25
CA PHE A 37 7.09 7.85 -14.72
C PHE A 37 6.32 8.63 -13.64
N GLN A 38 6.59 8.40 -12.35
CA GLN A 38 6.04 9.23 -11.27
C GLN A 38 6.94 10.48 -11.08
N PRO A 39 6.42 11.72 -11.02
CA PRO A 39 7.28 12.90 -10.94
C PRO A 39 8.01 13.02 -9.59
N GLN A 40 9.17 13.68 -9.58
CA GLN A 40 9.98 13.88 -8.35
C GLN A 40 9.31 14.79 -7.31
N GLN A 41 8.40 15.67 -7.75
CA GLN A 41 7.64 16.57 -6.88
C GLN A 41 6.40 15.91 -6.26
N HIS A 42 6.18 14.62 -6.52
CA HIS A 42 4.97 13.93 -6.08
C HIS A 42 4.97 13.77 -4.54
N PRO A 43 3.85 14.07 -3.85
CA PRO A 43 3.79 14.06 -2.38
C PRO A 43 4.16 12.71 -1.78
N ALA A 44 3.80 11.60 -2.44
CA ALA A 44 4.20 10.26 -1.98
C ALA A 44 5.72 10.04 -1.84
N ARG A 45 6.56 10.90 -2.43
CA ARG A 45 8.02 10.86 -2.26
C ARG A 45 8.51 11.63 -1.02
N ASP A 46 7.64 12.36 -0.32
CA ASP A 46 8.03 13.08 0.88
C ASP A 46 8.38 12.11 2.02
N SER A 47 9.26 12.55 2.91
CA SER A 47 9.64 11.80 4.12
C SER A 47 8.46 11.53 5.05
N HIS A 48 7.36 12.27 4.90
CA HIS A 48 6.13 12.03 5.64
C HIS A 48 5.41 10.76 5.19
N ASP A 49 5.58 10.33 3.93
CA ASP A 49 4.89 9.17 3.35
C ASP A 49 5.85 7.99 3.08
N THR A 50 7.14 8.27 2.92
CA THR A 50 8.15 7.26 2.54
C THR A 50 9.28 7.14 3.57
N PHE A 51 9.68 5.90 3.87
CA PHE A 51 10.84 5.61 4.70
C PHE A 51 12.13 5.60 3.89
N PHE A 52 12.92 6.67 3.99
CA PHE A 52 14.26 6.74 3.43
C PHE A 52 15.30 6.06 4.32
N LEU A 53 16.32 5.46 3.72
CA LEU A 53 17.41 4.83 4.44
C LEU A 53 18.47 5.87 4.86
N GLN A 54 18.96 5.76 6.09
CA GLN A 54 20.12 6.52 6.54
C GLN A 54 21.44 5.87 6.10
N ALA A 55 21.49 4.54 6.06
CA ALA A 55 22.66 3.76 5.63
C ALA A 55 22.24 2.38 5.09
N PRO A 56 22.58 2.02 3.83
CA PRO A 56 23.15 2.88 2.80
C PRO A 56 22.12 3.90 2.29
N SER A 57 22.46 5.20 2.32
CA SER A 57 21.55 6.28 1.92
C SER A 57 21.38 6.42 0.40
N THR A 58 22.38 6.01 -0.37
CA THR A 58 22.39 6.12 -1.83
C THR A 58 22.70 4.78 -2.49
N THR A 59 22.18 4.57 -3.70
CA THR A 59 22.59 3.45 -4.56
C THR A 59 23.88 3.79 -5.30
N ASN A 60 24.70 2.77 -5.57
CA ASN A 60 25.96 2.94 -6.29
C ASN A 60 25.85 2.53 -7.77
N GLU A 61 24.88 1.68 -8.12
CA GLU A 61 24.74 1.10 -9.45
C GLU A 61 23.31 1.31 -9.97
N LEU A 62 23.22 1.91 -11.17
CA LEU A 62 22.01 2.02 -11.98
C LEU A 62 22.38 1.87 -13.46
N PRO A 63 21.46 1.37 -14.30
CA PRO A 63 21.68 1.33 -15.75
C PRO A 63 21.66 2.75 -16.31
N GLU A 64 22.85 3.32 -16.54
CA GLU A 64 23.01 4.73 -16.87
C GLU A 64 22.33 5.12 -18.19
N ASP A 65 22.34 4.22 -19.17
CA ASP A 65 21.65 4.38 -20.44
C ASP A 65 20.13 4.54 -20.23
N TYR A 66 19.54 3.73 -19.35
CA TYR A 66 18.12 3.79 -19.03
C TYR A 66 17.79 5.02 -18.19
N VAL A 67 18.63 5.36 -17.21
CA VAL A 67 18.44 6.57 -16.40
C VAL A 67 18.43 7.82 -17.28
N GLN A 68 19.31 7.91 -18.27
CA GLN A 68 19.35 9.04 -19.19
C GLN A 68 18.07 9.14 -20.05
N ARG A 69 17.52 8.00 -20.51
CA ARG A 69 16.22 7.98 -21.21
C ARG A 69 15.07 8.40 -20.31
N VAL A 70 15.06 7.95 -19.04
CA VAL A 70 14.06 8.36 -18.04
C VAL A 70 14.18 9.85 -17.72
N LYS A 71 15.39 10.38 -17.57
CA LYS A 71 15.62 11.82 -17.41
C LYS A 71 14.98 12.60 -18.56
N GLN A 72 15.31 12.22 -19.80
CA GLN A 72 14.81 12.92 -21.00
C GLN A 72 13.27 12.94 -21.08
N ILE A 73 12.61 11.79 -20.86
CA ILE A 73 11.14 11.71 -20.93
C ILE A 73 10.46 12.49 -19.79
N HIS A 74 11.08 12.58 -18.61
CA HIS A 74 10.57 13.39 -17.50
C HIS A 74 10.69 14.89 -17.77
N GLU A 75 11.85 15.34 -18.25
CA GLU A 75 12.14 16.77 -18.45
C GLU A 75 11.46 17.32 -19.71
N SER A 76 11.79 16.71 -20.86
CA SER A 76 11.47 17.23 -22.19
C SER A 76 10.34 16.50 -22.90
N GLY A 77 9.90 15.36 -22.36
CA GLY A 77 8.96 14.48 -23.02
C GLY A 77 9.60 13.63 -24.12
N GLY A 78 8.76 13.01 -24.94
CA GLY A 78 9.12 11.97 -25.89
C GLY A 78 7.96 11.00 -26.09
N TYR A 79 8.02 10.20 -27.16
CA TYR A 79 6.98 9.21 -27.47
C TYR A 79 5.55 9.78 -27.47
N GLN A 80 5.36 10.95 -28.10
CA GLN A 80 4.09 11.71 -28.15
C GLN A 80 3.64 12.30 -26.79
N SER A 81 4.43 12.14 -25.73
CA SER A 81 4.22 12.80 -24.44
C SER A 81 5.01 14.10 -24.33
N ARG A 82 4.44 15.06 -23.61
CA ARG A 82 5.10 16.35 -23.30
C ARG A 82 6.05 16.27 -22.11
N GLY A 83 6.11 15.12 -21.43
CA GLY A 83 6.82 15.00 -20.17
C GLY A 83 6.18 15.85 -19.06
N TYR A 84 6.93 16.10 -17.99
CA TYR A 84 6.49 16.91 -16.87
C TYR A 84 7.05 18.34 -16.88
N GLY A 85 8.09 18.64 -17.66
CA GLY A 85 8.61 20.00 -17.80
C GLY A 85 9.30 20.56 -16.55
N TYR A 86 10.02 19.71 -15.81
CA TYR A 86 10.83 20.13 -14.64
C TYR A 86 12.27 19.64 -14.76
N ASP A 87 13.17 20.18 -13.94
CA ASP A 87 14.57 19.77 -13.86
C ASP A 87 14.71 18.47 -13.04
N TRP A 88 15.08 17.36 -13.69
CA TRP A 88 15.16 16.05 -13.07
C TRP A 88 16.50 15.89 -12.36
N LYS A 89 16.45 15.63 -11.05
CA LYS A 89 17.64 15.56 -10.19
C LYS A 89 18.08 14.14 -9.97
N ARG A 90 19.34 13.83 -10.33
CA ARG A 90 19.94 12.50 -10.10
C ARG A 90 20.03 12.14 -8.62
N GLU A 91 20.36 13.11 -7.78
CA GLU A 91 20.46 12.95 -6.33
C GLU A 91 19.16 12.42 -5.70
N GLU A 92 18.00 12.81 -6.23
CA GLU A 92 16.69 12.33 -5.74
C GLU A 92 16.40 10.88 -6.15
N ALA A 93 16.91 10.45 -7.31
CA ALA A 93 16.74 9.10 -7.83
C ALA A 93 17.67 8.09 -7.14
N ASP A 94 18.85 8.55 -6.69
CA ASP A 94 19.84 7.70 -6.04
C ASP A 94 19.50 7.39 -4.58
N LYS A 95 18.60 8.14 -3.94
CA LYS A 95 18.18 7.90 -2.56
C LYS A 95 17.58 6.50 -2.38
N ASN A 96 18.09 5.76 -1.40
CA ASN A 96 17.53 4.47 -1.02
C ASN A 96 16.37 4.64 -0.05
N LEU A 97 15.38 3.77 -0.19
CA LEU A 97 14.16 3.74 0.59
C LEU A 97 13.67 2.31 0.83
N LEU A 98 12.80 2.14 1.81
CA LEU A 98 12.00 0.93 1.93
C LEU A 98 10.89 0.99 0.89
N ARG A 99 10.76 -0.06 0.07
CA ARG A 99 9.84 -0.07 -1.07
C ARG A 99 8.41 0.22 -0.61
N THR A 100 7.72 1.13 -1.30
CA THR A 100 6.37 1.58 -0.92
C THR A 100 5.25 0.79 -1.58
N HIS A 101 5.56 0.09 -2.67
CA HIS A 101 4.67 -0.78 -3.43
C HIS A 101 5.48 -1.82 -4.23
N THR A 102 4.84 -2.94 -4.57
CA THR A 102 5.48 -4.02 -5.36
C THR A 102 5.68 -3.65 -6.83
N THR A 103 5.09 -2.55 -7.31
CA THR A 103 5.26 -2.05 -8.68
C THR A 103 6.72 -1.72 -9.03
N ALA A 104 7.53 -1.40 -8.01
CA ALA A 104 8.99 -1.23 -8.16
C ALA A 104 9.70 -2.53 -8.59
N VAL A 105 9.15 -3.69 -8.21
CA VAL A 105 9.63 -5.00 -8.67
C VAL A 105 9.19 -5.23 -10.11
N SER A 106 7.94 -4.90 -10.43
CA SER A 106 7.39 -5.02 -11.77
C SER A 106 8.17 -4.18 -12.79
N SER A 107 8.56 -2.95 -12.45
CA SER A 107 9.39 -2.10 -13.32
C SER A 107 10.75 -2.72 -13.62
N ARG A 108 11.44 -3.27 -12.61
CA ARG A 108 12.70 -4.00 -12.81
C ARG A 108 12.53 -5.21 -13.71
N MET A 109 11.46 -5.98 -13.52
CA MET A 109 11.19 -7.17 -14.34
C MET A 109 10.87 -6.83 -15.79
N LEU A 110 10.06 -5.79 -16.01
CA LEU A 110 9.75 -5.29 -17.35
C LEU A 110 10.99 -4.75 -18.05
N TYR A 111 11.86 -4.05 -17.33
CA TYR A 111 13.15 -3.62 -17.86
C TYR A 111 14.03 -4.79 -18.30
N LEU A 112 14.14 -5.85 -17.47
CA LEU A 112 14.89 -7.05 -17.82
C LEU A 112 14.28 -7.83 -19.00
N LEU A 113 12.95 -7.81 -19.13
CA LEU A 113 12.24 -8.38 -20.27
C LEU A 113 12.57 -7.62 -21.57
N ALA A 114 12.65 -6.30 -21.49
CA ALA A 114 12.96 -5.43 -22.62
C ALA A 114 14.38 -5.64 -23.19
N GLN A 115 15.32 -6.15 -22.38
CA GLN A 115 16.68 -6.47 -22.85
C GLN A 115 16.78 -7.76 -23.68
N LYS A 116 15.67 -8.49 -23.84
CA LYS A 116 15.60 -9.76 -24.58
C LYS A 116 14.59 -9.63 -25.72
N PRO A 117 14.65 -10.53 -26.73
CA PRO A 117 13.59 -10.60 -27.74
C PRO A 117 12.22 -10.72 -27.07
N PHE A 118 11.29 -9.86 -27.47
CA PHE A 118 10.00 -9.77 -26.81
C PHE A 118 9.23 -11.09 -26.90
N ALA A 119 8.76 -11.56 -25.75
CA ALA A 119 7.83 -12.67 -25.64
C ALA A 119 6.71 -12.28 -24.65
N PRO A 120 5.45 -12.63 -24.92
CA PRO A 120 4.35 -12.38 -23.99
C PRO A 120 4.62 -13.04 -22.63
N LYS A 121 4.38 -12.30 -21.55
CA LYS A 121 4.63 -12.77 -20.19
C LYS A 121 3.56 -12.29 -19.21
N LYS A 122 3.30 -13.14 -18.21
CA LYS A 122 2.45 -12.84 -17.07
C LYS A 122 3.33 -12.92 -15.82
N TYR A 123 3.32 -11.87 -15.00
CA TYR A 123 4.06 -11.83 -13.74
C TYR A 123 3.11 -11.58 -12.57
N TYR A 124 3.51 -12.05 -11.40
CA TYR A 124 2.90 -11.65 -10.15
C TYR A 124 3.97 -11.52 -9.07
N SER A 125 3.65 -10.74 -8.06
CA SER A 125 4.44 -10.66 -6.84
C SER A 125 3.49 -10.57 -5.65
N ILE A 126 3.90 -11.21 -4.56
CA ILE A 126 3.26 -11.05 -3.27
C ILE A 126 4.38 -10.77 -2.29
N ASP A 127 4.46 -9.54 -1.81
CA ASP A 127 5.58 -9.14 -0.99
C ASP A 127 5.22 -8.00 -0.05
N ARG A 128 6.04 -7.83 0.99
CA ARG A 128 5.82 -6.80 2.01
C ARG A 128 6.29 -5.44 1.55
N VAL A 129 5.47 -4.42 1.73
CA VAL A 129 5.76 -3.02 1.40
C VAL A 129 5.66 -2.16 2.65
N PHE A 130 6.30 -0.99 2.61
CA PHE A 130 6.45 -0.11 3.77
C PHE A 130 5.99 1.30 3.42
N ARG A 131 5.13 1.89 4.26
CA ARG A 131 4.65 3.26 4.09
C ARG A 131 4.70 3.97 5.42
N ASN A 132 5.15 5.23 5.42
CA ASN A 132 5.23 6.05 6.63
C ASN A 132 3.87 6.64 7.00
N GLU A 133 2.82 5.81 6.94
CA GLU A 133 1.48 6.20 7.31
C GLU A 133 1.27 6.02 8.83
N ALA A 134 0.40 6.85 9.40
CA ALA A 134 0.04 6.72 10.80
C ALA A 134 -0.67 5.38 11.03
N VAL A 135 -0.09 4.53 11.89
CA VAL A 135 -0.66 3.22 12.21
C VAL A 135 -1.99 3.39 12.93
N ASP A 136 -3.07 2.94 12.31
CA ASP A 136 -4.44 2.99 12.83
C ASP A 136 -5.08 1.59 12.86
N ARG A 137 -6.41 1.50 12.85
CA ARG A 137 -7.15 0.21 12.84
C ARG A 137 -7.14 -0.48 11.47
N THR A 138 -6.87 0.28 10.41
CA THR A 138 -7.03 -0.10 9.00
C THR A 138 -5.72 -0.01 8.21
N HIS A 139 -4.72 0.71 8.72
CA HIS A 139 -3.44 0.96 8.10
C HIS A 139 -2.30 0.51 9.01
N LEU A 140 -1.37 -0.23 8.44
CA LEU A 140 -0.10 -0.61 9.05
C LEU A 140 1.05 0.06 8.29
N ALA A 141 2.13 0.36 9.01
CA ALA A 141 3.35 0.89 8.39
C ALA A 141 4.05 -0.13 7.49
N GLU A 142 3.76 -1.43 7.69
CA GLU A 142 4.18 -2.52 6.82
C GLU A 142 2.96 -3.42 6.54
N PHE A 143 2.77 -3.81 5.28
CA PHE A 143 1.69 -4.70 4.85
C PHE A 143 2.08 -5.44 3.58
N HIS A 144 1.37 -6.50 3.21
CA HIS A 144 1.64 -7.31 2.03
C HIS A 144 0.79 -6.84 0.85
N GLN A 145 1.47 -6.49 -0.23
CA GLN A 145 0.84 -6.14 -1.50
C GLN A 145 0.95 -7.32 -2.45
N ILE A 146 -0.17 -7.66 -3.07
CA ILE A 146 -0.25 -8.57 -4.20
C ILE A 146 -0.36 -7.71 -5.45
N GLU A 147 0.46 -8.00 -6.44
CA GLU A 147 0.40 -7.36 -7.75
C GLU A 147 0.50 -8.41 -8.83
N GLY A 148 -0.31 -8.26 -9.87
CA GLY A 148 -0.26 -9.05 -11.10
C GLY A 148 -0.15 -8.13 -12.30
N LEU A 149 0.54 -8.61 -13.34
CA LEU A 149 0.62 -7.91 -14.62
C LEU A 149 0.67 -8.89 -15.79
N VAL A 150 0.14 -8.46 -16.92
CA VAL A 150 0.18 -9.16 -18.20
C VAL A 150 0.77 -8.22 -19.23
N CYS A 151 1.80 -8.69 -19.93
CA CYS A 151 2.53 -7.98 -20.97
C CYS A 151 2.36 -8.74 -22.28
N ASP A 152 1.67 -8.13 -23.25
CA ASP A 152 1.39 -8.71 -24.56
C ASP A 152 1.11 -7.62 -25.61
N ARG A 153 1.03 -8.00 -26.87
CA ARG A 153 0.68 -7.10 -27.98
C ARG A 153 -0.85 -6.93 -28.05
N GLY A 154 -1.30 -5.70 -28.29
CA GLY A 154 -2.71 -5.42 -28.53
C GLY A 154 -3.64 -5.53 -27.31
N LEU A 155 -3.11 -5.52 -26.08
CA LEU A 155 -3.96 -5.53 -24.88
C LEU A 155 -4.80 -4.26 -24.78
N THR A 156 -6.07 -4.45 -24.42
CA THR A 156 -7.07 -3.41 -24.24
C THR A 156 -7.55 -3.34 -22.79
N LEU A 157 -8.34 -2.31 -22.49
CA LEU A 157 -9.03 -2.22 -21.20
C LEU A 157 -9.98 -3.40 -20.95
N GLY A 158 -10.57 -3.95 -22.02
CA GLY A 158 -11.45 -5.11 -21.95
C GLY A 158 -10.73 -6.36 -21.44
N ASP A 159 -9.47 -6.54 -21.84
CA ASP A 159 -8.64 -7.66 -21.37
C ASP A 159 -8.32 -7.53 -19.87
N LEU A 160 -8.04 -6.31 -19.40
CA LEU A 160 -7.88 -6.03 -17.98
C LEU A 160 -9.15 -6.38 -17.20
N LEU A 161 -10.32 -5.92 -17.67
CA LEU A 161 -11.59 -6.25 -17.03
C LEU A 161 -11.85 -7.77 -17.01
N GLY A 162 -11.55 -8.47 -18.10
CA GLY A 162 -11.68 -9.93 -18.19
C GLY A 162 -10.79 -10.66 -17.19
N VAL A 163 -9.52 -10.27 -17.08
CA VAL A 163 -8.56 -10.82 -16.10
C VAL A 163 -9.06 -10.57 -14.67
N LEU A 164 -9.54 -9.36 -14.38
CA LEU A 164 -10.06 -9.02 -13.06
C LEU A 164 -11.32 -9.82 -12.71
N HIS A 165 -12.28 -9.95 -13.64
CA HIS A 165 -13.47 -10.76 -13.44
C HIS A 165 -13.12 -12.22 -13.13
N GLU A 166 -12.22 -12.84 -13.89
CA GLU A 166 -11.79 -14.22 -13.66
C GLU A 166 -11.04 -14.36 -12.32
N PHE A 167 -10.14 -13.42 -12.01
CA PHE A 167 -9.36 -13.44 -10.77
C PHE A 167 -10.26 -13.36 -9.54
N PHE A 168 -11.18 -12.40 -9.50
CA PHE A 168 -12.10 -12.21 -8.37
C PHE A 168 -13.19 -13.28 -8.30
N ALA A 169 -13.66 -13.82 -9.44
CA ALA A 169 -14.58 -14.94 -9.45
C ALA A 169 -13.99 -16.18 -8.76
N ARG A 170 -12.71 -16.47 -8.98
CA ARG A 170 -12.00 -17.58 -8.28
C ARG A 170 -11.81 -17.33 -6.78
N LEU A 171 -11.81 -16.07 -6.35
CA LEU A 171 -11.82 -15.69 -4.93
C LEU A 171 -13.23 -15.69 -4.32
N GLY A 172 -14.28 -16.04 -5.07
CA GLY A 172 -15.66 -16.03 -4.62
C GLY A 172 -16.33 -14.65 -4.65
N MET A 173 -15.74 -13.67 -5.32
CA MET A 173 -16.26 -12.31 -5.46
C MET A 173 -16.78 -12.08 -6.87
N SER A 174 -18.08 -12.34 -7.10
CA SER A 174 -18.70 -12.23 -8.43
C SER A 174 -19.24 -10.83 -8.77
N LYS A 175 -19.61 -10.04 -7.76
CA LYS A 175 -20.22 -8.71 -7.93
C LYS A 175 -19.14 -7.63 -7.93
N LEU A 176 -18.60 -7.31 -9.10
CA LEU A 176 -17.59 -6.26 -9.28
C LEU A 176 -18.16 -4.97 -9.87
N ARG A 177 -17.59 -3.84 -9.47
CA ARG A 177 -17.77 -2.52 -10.09
C ARG A 177 -16.42 -1.85 -10.24
N PHE A 178 -16.26 -1.09 -11.31
CA PHE A 178 -15.04 -0.35 -11.60
C PHE A 178 -15.32 1.14 -11.56
N LYS A 179 -14.42 1.90 -10.93
CA LYS A 179 -14.50 3.35 -10.85
C LYS A 179 -13.23 3.94 -11.44
N PRO A 180 -13.31 4.89 -12.40
CA PRO A 180 -12.14 5.58 -12.90
C PRO A 180 -11.34 6.20 -11.76
N ALA A 181 -10.02 6.02 -11.81
CA ALA A 181 -9.09 6.51 -10.81
C ALA A 181 -7.89 7.17 -11.49
N TYR A 182 -6.99 7.73 -10.69
CA TYR A 182 -5.73 8.28 -11.19
C TYR A 182 -4.58 7.58 -10.49
N ASN A 183 -3.69 6.97 -11.27
CA ASN A 183 -2.35 6.61 -10.82
C ASN A 183 -1.33 7.25 -11.79
N PRO A 184 -0.20 7.79 -11.30
CA PRO A 184 0.78 8.45 -12.16
C PRO A 184 1.32 7.56 -13.30
N TYR A 185 1.43 6.26 -13.05
CA TYR A 185 2.05 5.28 -13.93
C TYR A 185 1.07 4.49 -14.80
N THR A 186 -0.25 4.73 -14.68
CA THR A 186 -1.25 4.05 -15.51
C THR A 186 -2.25 5.00 -16.19
N GLU A 187 -2.53 4.74 -17.46
CA GLU A 187 -3.55 5.44 -18.25
C GLU A 187 -4.13 4.47 -19.31
N PRO A 188 -5.41 4.07 -19.21
CA PRO A 188 -6.40 4.37 -18.16
C PRO A 188 -6.14 3.64 -16.83
N SER A 189 -6.74 4.15 -15.74
CA SER A 189 -6.68 3.58 -14.37
C SER A 189 -8.07 3.39 -13.79
N MET A 190 -8.26 2.34 -12.97
CA MET A 190 -9.52 2.07 -12.29
C MET A 190 -9.35 1.42 -10.91
N GLU A 191 -10.14 1.89 -9.95
CA GLU A 191 -10.40 1.23 -8.67
C GLU A 191 -11.41 0.09 -8.85
N ILE A 192 -11.22 -0.97 -8.08
CA ILE A 192 -12.03 -2.19 -8.12
C ILE A 192 -12.84 -2.27 -6.83
N PHE A 193 -14.16 -2.34 -6.96
CA PHE A 193 -15.10 -2.49 -5.87
C PHE A 193 -15.79 -3.84 -5.94
N SER A 194 -15.94 -4.51 -4.80
CA SER A 194 -16.73 -5.73 -4.66
C SER A 194 -17.87 -5.51 -3.67
N TYR A 195 -19.05 -6.08 -3.96
CA TYR A 195 -20.18 -6.01 -3.02
C TYR A 195 -20.01 -7.04 -1.91
N HIS A 196 -19.92 -6.58 -0.67
CA HIS A 196 -19.83 -7.45 0.49
C HIS A 196 -21.21 -7.73 1.08
N GLU A 197 -21.68 -8.97 1.01
CA GLU A 197 -23.03 -9.36 1.45
C GLU A 197 -23.21 -9.18 2.96
N GLY A 198 -22.20 -9.47 3.78
CA GLY A 198 -22.29 -9.31 5.24
C GLY A 198 -22.38 -7.86 5.73
N PHE A 199 -21.91 -6.89 4.94
CA PHE A 199 -21.96 -5.45 5.30
C PHE A 199 -23.01 -4.69 4.47
N GLY A 200 -23.61 -5.33 3.46
CA GLY A 200 -24.57 -4.71 2.56
C GLY A 200 -24.02 -3.53 1.73
N LYS A 201 -22.70 -3.42 1.54
CA LYS A 201 -22.06 -2.26 0.91
C LYS A 201 -20.97 -2.65 -0.10
N TRP A 202 -20.70 -1.73 -1.02
CA TRP A 202 -19.55 -1.81 -1.92
C TRP A 202 -18.26 -1.46 -1.16
N VAL A 203 -17.27 -2.33 -1.27
CA VAL A 203 -15.96 -2.16 -0.62
C VAL A 203 -14.87 -2.18 -1.68
N GLU A 204 -13.92 -1.25 -1.56
CA GLU A 204 -12.74 -1.23 -2.42
C GLU A 204 -11.86 -2.46 -2.11
N VAL A 205 -11.60 -3.27 -3.13
CA VAL A 205 -10.83 -4.51 -3.04
C VAL A 205 -9.49 -4.44 -3.75
N GLY A 206 -9.26 -3.44 -4.60
CA GLY A 206 -7.99 -3.26 -5.30
C GLY A 206 -7.99 -2.08 -6.25
N ASN A 207 -6.85 -1.87 -6.91
CA ASN A 207 -6.62 -0.85 -7.93
C ASN A 207 -5.95 -1.51 -9.14
N SER A 208 -6.13 -0.94 -10.32
CA SER A 208 -5.60 -1.47 -11.58
C SER A 208 -5.45 -0.38 -12.64
N GLY A 209 -4.74 -0.71 -13.71
CA GLY A 209 -4.63 0.16 -14.86
C GLY A 209 -3.72 -0.40 -15.94
N MET A 210 -3.59 0.36 -17.02
CA MET A 210 -2.69 0.07 -18.13
C MET A 210 -1.44 0.92 -18.00
N PHE A 211 -0.24 0.34 -17.98
CA PHE A 211 0.99 1.13 -17.81
C PHE A 211 1.17 2.12 -18.96
N ARG A 212 1.58 3.32 -18.58
CA ARG A 212 1.81 4.43 -19.49
C ARG A 212 2.92 4.12 -20.51
N PRO A 213 2.80 4.58 -21.77
CA PRO A 213 3.88 4.43 -22.74
C PRO A 213 5.16 5.13 -22.30
N GLU A 214 5.08 6.24 -21.57
CA GLU A 214 6.24 6.95 -21.03
C GLU A 214 7.04 6.14 -20.01
N MET A 215 6.41 5.14 -19.38
CA MET A 215 7.09 4.17 -18.52
C MET A 215 7.71 3.04 -19.34
N LEU A 216 6.98 2.48 -20.31
CA LEU A 216 7.36 1.25 -21.02
C LEU A 216 8.39 1.47 -22.14
N LEU A 217 8.21 2.53 -22.93
CA LEU A 217 9.05 2.81 -24.10
C LEU A 217 10.52 3.12 -23.75
N PRO A 218 10.85 3.92 -22.71
CA PRO A 218 12.25 4.11 -22.34
C PRO A 218 12.92 2.83 -21.83
N MET A 219 12.17 1.82 -21.39
CA MET A 219 12.74 0.52 -21.02
C MET A 219 13.26 -0.24 -22.24
N GLY A 220 12.78 0.08 -23.45
CA GLY A 220 13.11 -0.60 -24.71
C GLY A 220 12.06 -1.60 -25.17
N LEU A 221 10.85 -1.58 -24.58
CA LEU A 221 9.75 -2.43 -25.06
C LEU A 221 9.24 -1.92 -26.43
N PRO A 222 8.83 -2.84 -27.35
CA PRO A 222 8.25 -2.44 -28.63
C PRO A 222 6.98 -1.59 -28.48
N GLU A 223 6.73 -0.67 -29.42
CA GLU A 223 5.61 0.28 -29.33
C GLU A 223 4.21 -0.36 -29.35
N ASP A 224 4.08 -1.54 -29.92
CA ASP A 224 2.84 -2.29 -30.01
C ASP A 224 2.58 -3.19 -28.80
N VAL A 225 3.54 -3.26 -27.87
CA VAL A 225 3.39 -3.94 -26.59
C VAL A 225 2.66 -3.03 -25.61
N ARG A 226 1.72 -3.62 -24.88
CA ARG A 226 0.97 -2.99 -23.81
C ARG A 226 1.07 -3.85 -22.56
N VAL A 227 0.95 -3.21 -21.40
CA VAL A 227 0.99 -3.91 -20.11
C VAL A 227 -0.22 -3.49 -19.30
N ILE A 228 -0.99 -4.49 -18.88
CA ILE A 228 -2.10 -4.32 -17.94
C ILE A 228 -1.65 -4.83 -16.57
N ALA A 229 -1.99 -4.13 -15.51
CA ALA A 229 -1.59 -4.49 -14.15
C ALA A 229 -2.71 -4.23 -13.14
N TRP A 230 -2.70 -4.98 -12.06
CA TRP A 230 -3.61 -4.83 -10.93
C TRP A 230 -2.91 -5.15 -9.62
N GLY A 231 -3.39 -4.54 -8.54
CA GLY A 231 -2.88 -4.77 -7.21
C GLY A 231 -3.96 -4.70 -6.13
N LEU A 232 -3.75 -5.47 -5.07
CA LEU A 232 -4.58 -5.47 -3.87
C LEU A 232 -3.72 -5.73 -2.62
N SER A 233 -4.16 -5.20 -1.48
CA SER A 233 -3.60 -5.58 -0.17
C SER A 233 -4.09 -6.99 0.19
N LEU A 234 -3.23 -7.79 0.80
CA LEU A 234 -3.60 -9.12 1.30
C LEU A 234 -4.48 -9.02 2.56
N GLU A 235 -4.23 -8.02 3.39
CA GLU A 235 -4.85 -7.85 4.70
C GLU A 235 -6.34 -7.56 4.57
N ARG A 236 -6.76 -6.73 3.59
CA ARG A 236 -8.16 -6.34 3.44
C ARG A 236 -9.10 -7.52 3.09
N PRO A 237 -8.81 -8.34 2.07
CA PRO A 237 -9.55 -9.58 1.84
C PRO A 237 -9.51 -10.53 3.03
N THR A 238 -8.37 -10.63 3.71
CA THR A 238 -8.22 -11.52 4.88
C THR A 238 -9.12 -11.07 6.04
N MET A 239 -9.15 -9.78 6.34
CA MET A 239 -10.04 -9.21 7.36
C MET A 239 -11.52 -9.46 7.03
N ILE A 240 -11.89 -9.32 5.77
CA ILE A 240 -13.27 -9.55 5.30
C ILE A 240 -13.64 -11.05 5.41
N LEU A 241 -12.78 -11.94 4.92
CA LEU A 241 -13.04 -13.39 4.90
C LEU A 241 -13.12 -13.99 6.31
N TYR A 242 -12.33 -13.49 7.26
CA TYR A 242 -12.31 -13.99 8.64
C TYR A 242 -13.11 -13.14 9.62
N GLY A 243 -13.79 -12.07 9.16
CA GLY A 243 -14.59 -11.20 10.03
C GLY A 243 -13.76 -10.47 11.10
N ILE A 244 -12.56 -10.02 10.75
CA ILE A 244 -11.64 -9.33 11.67
C ILE A 244 -11.78 -7.81 11.48
N ASP A 245 -12.07 -7.11 12.58
CA ASP A 245 -12.36 -5.67 12.58
C ASP A 245 -11.11 -4.77 12.71
N ASN A 246 -9.98 -5.33 13.12
CA ASN A 246 -8.74 -4.61 13.40
C ASN A 246 -7.53 -5.36 12.84
N ILE A 247 -6.78 -4.70 11.97
CA ILE A 247 -5.65 -5.29 11.25
C ILE A 247 -4.52 -5.76 12.19
N ARG A 248 -4.41 -5.17 13.38
CA ARG A 248 -3.38 -5.53 14.38
C ARG A 248 -3.60 -6.89 15.03
N ASP A 249 -4.84 -7.37 14.96
CA ASP A 249 -5.21 -8.70 15.45
C ASP A 249 -4.96 -9.78 14.38
N LEU A 250 -4.68 -9.35 13.12
CA LEU A 250 -4.30 -10.21 12.02
C LEU A 250 -2.78 -10.37 11.91
N PHE A 251 -2.03 -9.27 12.08
CA PHE A 251 -0.59 -9.24 11.84
C PHE A 251 0.16 -8.40 12.90
N GLY A 252 1.28 -8.93 13.41
CA GLY A 252 2.19 -8.23 14.33
C GLY A 252 2.49 -8.98 15.64
N HIS A 253 3.43 -8.46 16.42
CA HIS A 253 3.89 -9.08 17.67
C HIS A 253 2.82 -9.18 18.78
N LYS A 254 1.68 -8.51 18.61
CA LYS A 254 0.56 -8.52 19.58
C LYS A 254 -0.53 -9.53 19.25
N LEU A 255 -0.29 -10.38 18.24
CA LEU A 255 -1.18 -11.48 17.89
C LEU A 255 -1.44 -12.35 19.11
N SER A 256 -2.71 -12.40 19.53
CA SER A 256 -3.19 -13.39 20.48
C SER A 256 -3.19 -14.75 19.76
N LEU A 257 -2.19 -15.58 20.04
CA LEU A 257 -2.20 -16.96 19.59
C LEU A 257 -3.46 -17.62 20.17
N PRO A 258 -4.31 -18.24 19.33
CA PRO A 258 -5.45 -18.96 19.86
C PRO A 258 -4.95 -20.07 20.80
N PRO A 259 -5.67 -20.36 21.90
CA PRO A 259 -5.39 -21.55 22.69
C PRO A 259 -5.42 -22.78 21.76
N SER A 260 -4.57 -23.76 22.06
CA SER A 260 -4.21 -24.94 21.24
C SER A 260 -5.36 -25.92 20.93
N THR A 261 -6.62 -25.48 20.93
CA THR A 261 -7.83 -26.31 20.87
C THR A 261 -8.82 -25.95 19.76
N PHE A 262 -8.44 -25.17 18.74
CA PHE A 262 -9.28 -25.04 17.54
C PHE A 262 -9.03 -26.20 16.56
N PRO A 263 -10.03 -27.04 16.25
CA PRO A 263 -9.91 -28.03 15.20
C PRO A 263 -9.84 -27.30 13.86
N TYR A 264 -8.71 -27.45 13.16
CA TYR A 264 -8.59 -27.08 11.75
C TYR A 264 -9.62 -27.89 10.94
N SER A 265 -10.77 -27.30 10.67
CA SER A 265 -11.79 -27.89 9.79
C SER A 265 -11.45 -27.57 8.34
N SER A 266 -11.00 -28.59 7.62
CA SER A 266 -10.68 -28.60 6.18
C SER A 266 -11.92 -28.48 5.25
N SER A 267 -13.07 -28.04 5.76
CA SER A 267 -14.37 -28.24 5.11
C SER A 267 -14.71 -27.26 3.98
N HIS A 268 -13.90 -26.22 3.75
CA HIS A 268 -14.16 -25.25 2.67
C HIS A 268 -13.34 -25.47 1.39
N LEU A 269 -12.38 -26.40 1.39
CA LEU A 269 -11.63 -26.77 0.17
C LEU A 269 -12.27 -27.90 -0.65
N SER A 270 -13.31 -28.56 -0.14
CA SER A 270 -13.92 -29.75 -0.78
C SER A 270 -15.12 -29.45 -1.68
N SER A 271 -15.61 -28.21 -1.75
CA SER A 271 -16.81 -27.87 -2.55
C SER A 271 -16.52 -27.36 -3.97
N LEU A 272 -15.25 -27.23 -4.36
CA LEU A 272 -14.83 -26.70 -5.67
C LEU A 272 -14.40 -27.78 -6.69
N THR A 273 -14.50 -29.07 -6.36
CA THR A 273 -13.92 -30.17 -7.18
C THR A 273 -14.90 -31.12 -7.86
N THR A 274 -16.19 -30.81 -7.93
CA THR A 274 -17.17 -31.70 -8.61
C THR A 274 -17.83 -31.04 -9.82
N ARG A 275 -17.36 -31.37 -11.03
CA ARG A 275 -18.16 -31.35 -12.27
C ARG A 275 -18.52 -32.81 -12.65
N PRO A 276 -19.72 -33.09 -13.19
CA PRO A 276 -20.14 -34.44 -13.55
C PRO A 276 -19.58 -34.84 -14.93
N SER A 277 -19.06 -36.06 -15.03
CA SER A 277 -18.53 -36.65 -16.26
C SER A 277 -19.64 -37.25 -17.14
N LEU A 278 -19.79 -36.73 -18.36
CA LEU A 278 -20.50 -37.38 -19.46
C LEU A 278 -19.53 -38.29 -20.21
N ALA A 279 -19.85 -39.58 -20.26
CA ALA A 279 -19.06 -40.62 -20.93
C ALA A 279 -19.31 -40.62 -22.45
N LEU A 280 -18.24 -40.72 -23.23
CA LEU A 280 -18.26 -41.11 -24.64
C LEU A 280 -17.28 -42.28 -24.83
N GLN A 281 -17.86 -43.44 -25.11
CA GLN A 281 -17.21 -44.67 -25.59
C GLN A 281 -16.72 -44.47 -27.04
N GLN A 282 -15.64 -45.15 -27.44
CA GLN A 282 -15.50 -45.92 -28.70
C GLN A 282 -14.14 -46.67 -28.76
N PRO A 283 -14.03 -47.76 -29.57
CA PRO A 283 -13.17 -48.92 -29.32
C PRO A 283 -11.93 -49.01 -30.25
N GLY A 284 -11.05 -49.99 -29.99
CA GLY A 284 -9.67 -50.06 -30.51
C GLY A 284 -9.40 -50.96 -31.72
N PHE A 285 -8.12 -51.13 -32.07
CA PHE A 285 -7.53 -52.25 -32.83
C PHE A 285 -5.99 -52.18 -32.86
N SER A 286 -5.34 -53.36 -32.98
CA SER A 286 -3.92 -53.68 -32.72
C SER A 286 -3.03 -53.81 -33.99
N HIS A 287 -1.71 -53.50 -33.90
CA HIS A 287 -0.54 -54.41 -34.08
C HIS A 287 0.80 -53.75 -34.54
N HIS A 288 1.88 -54.14 -33.81
CA HIS A 288 3.29 -54.48 -34.14
C HIS A 288 4.38 -53.50 -34.65
N ILE A 289 5.44 -53.38 -33.79
CA ILE A 289 6.93 -53.57 -33.98
C ILE A 289 7.66 -52.52 -34.87
N GLU A 290 8.76 -51.81 -34.53
CA GLU A 290 9.96 -52.08 -33.69
C GLU A 290 10.73 -50.77 -33.31
N ASN A 291 11.36 -50.77 -32.13
CA ASN A 291 12.58 -50.09 -31.62
C ASN A 291 13.04 -48.70 -32.14
N ASN A 292 13.05 -47.68 -31.26
CA ASN A 292 14.27 -47.15 -30.62
C ASN A 292 14.01 -45.96 -29.65
N THR A 293 14.77 -45.97 -28.54
CA THR A 293 15.14 -44.85 -27.64
C THR A 293 14.12 -44.23 -26.65
N MET A 294 14.43 -44.48 -25.36
CA MET A 294 14.24 -43.63 -24.15
C MET A 294 12.85 -43.53 -23.49
N ASN A 295 12.61 -44.48 -22.58
CA ASN A 295 11.64 -44.43 -21.49
C ASN A 295 12.09 -43.50 -20.34
N LEU A 296 11.37 -42.42 -20.05
CA LEU A 296 11.33 -41.81 -18.71
C LEU A 296 10.04 -41.03 -18.47
N ALA A 297 8.88 -41.68 -18.62
CA ALA A 297 7.61 -41.14 -18.16
C ALA A 297 6.59 -42.27 -17.94
N ALA A 298 6.54 -42.82 -16.73
CA ALA A 298 5.36 -43.44 -16.09
C ALA A 298 5.78 -44.40 -14.96
N SER A 299 6.24 -43.86 -13.84
CA SER A 299 6.16 -44.44 -12.49
C SER A 299 6.69 -43.34 -11.58
N ILE A 300 5.90 -42.60 -10.81
CA ILE A 300 5.33 -43.04 -9.55
C ILE A 300 4.22 -42.01 -9.23
N CYS A 301 2.99 -42.30 -9.63
CA CYS A 301 1.82 -41.73 -8.97
C CYS A 301 1.36 -42.76 -7.94
N SER A 302 1.90 -42.66 -6.73
CA SER A 302 1.29 -43.25 -5.54
C SER A 302 0.91 -42.13 -4.57
N ARG A 303 -0.33 -42.21 -4.08
CA ARG A 303 -1.01 -41.19 -3.26
C ARG A 303 -0.23 -40.93 -1.98
N LEU A 304 0.33 -39.73 -1.82
CA LEU A 304 0.83 -39.25 -0.52
C LEU A 304 -0.31 -38.56 0.23
N GLY A 305 -0.78 -39.22 1.29
CA GLY A 305 -1.75 -38.66 2.23
C GLY A 305 -1.13 -37.61 3.15
N VAL A 306 -1.92 -36.59 3.50
CA VAL A 306 -1.54 -35.41 4.30
C VAL A 306 -0.91 -35.74 5.67
N LYS A 307 -1.08 -36.96 6.19
CA LYS A 307 -0.43 -37.39 7.44
C LYS A 307 1.10 -37.62 7.32
N HIS A 308 1.64 -37.74 6.11
CA HIS A 308 3.08 -37.95 5.91
C HIS A 308 3.90 -36.65 5.79
N LEU A 309 3.23 -35.50 5.63
CA LEU A 309 3.89 -34.19 5.48
C LEU A 309 4.11 -33.44 6.79
N VAL A 310 3.48 -33.89 7.89
CA VAL A 310 3.43 -33.14 9.16
C VAL A 310 4.40 -33.68 10.22
N LEU A 311 5.00 -34.86 10.04
CA LEU A 311 5.78 -35.51 11.11
C LEU A 311 7.28 -35.66 10.88
N ASN A 312 7.83 -35.35 9.69
CA ASN A 312 9.27 -35.46 9.46
C ASN A 312 9.83 -34.26 8.68
N THR A 313 10.16 -33.19 9.40
CA THR A 313 11.24 -32.30 8.98
C THR A 313 11.96 -31.81 10.23
N PRO A 314 13.18 -32.29 10.53
CA PRO A 314 13.88 -31.88 11.73
C PRO A 314 14.35 -30.43 11.57
N VAL A 315 13.85 -29.60 12.49
CA VAL A 315 14.32 -28.25 12.78
C VAL A 315 15.59 -28.40 13.64
N TYR A 316 16.74 -27.98 13.11
CA TYR A 316 18.10 -27.95 13.69
C TYR A 316 18.86 -29.29 13.89
N SER A 317 19.94 -29.47 13.11
CA SER A 317 21.16 -30.15 13.58
C SER A 317 22.40 -29.67 12.80
N ARG A 318 23.44 -29.26 13.54
CA ARG A 318 24.80 -28.92 13.10
C ARG A 318 25.54 -30.18 12.60
N ALA A 319 26.26 -30.09 11.48
CA ALA A 319 27.49 -30.85 11.24
C ALA A 319 28.28 -30.21 10.07
N SER A 320 29.59 -30.36 10.17
CA SER A 320 30.71 -29.63 9.57
C SER A 320 31.12 -30.05 8.15
N ASP A 321 31.74 -29.09 7.47
CA ASP A 321 32.75 -29.15 6.39
C ASP A 321 32.53 -30.11 5.21
N VAL A 322 32.27 -29.54 4.01
CA VAL A 322 33.18 -29.57 2.84
C VAL A 322 32.78 -28.42 1.88
N THR A 323 33.80 -27.73 1.39
CA THR A 323 33.86 -26.52 0.57
C THR A 323 33.34 -26.69 -0.86
N THR A 324 32.46 -25.80 -1.36
CA THR A 324 32.70 -24.82 -2.46
C THR A 324 31.38 -24.15 -2.91
N GLU A 325 31.41 -22.81 -2.98
CA GLU A 325 30.43 -21.89 -3.60
C GLU A 325 28.95 -21.99 -3.18
N GLY A 326 28.65 -21.52 -1.96
CA GLY A 326 27.29 -21.40 -1.43
C GLY A 326 26.96 -19.98 -0.96
N LEU A 327 25.80 -19.47 -1.38
CA LEU A 327 25.13 -18.27 -0.85
C LEU A 327 25.08 -18.30 0.69
N SER A 328 25.87 -17.43 1.33
CA SER A 328 25.82 -17.20 2.77
C SER A 328 24.49 -16.52 3.14
N LEU A 329 23.52 -17.31 3.59
CA LEU A 329 22.27 -16.82 4.17
C LEU A 329 22.55 -16.27 5.58
N THR A 330 23.01 -15.02 5.63
CA THR A 330 23.17 -14.28 6.89
C THR A 330 21.80 -13.89 7.43
N PHE A 331 21.29 -14.62 8.43
CA PHE A 331 20.12 -14.19 9.20
C PHE A 331 20.48 -12.98 10.08
N ARG A 332 20.31 -11.77 9.55
CA ARG A 332 20.32 -10.54 10.37
C ARG A 332 19.01 -10.44 11.14
N ARG A 333 19.10 -10.55 12.47
CA ARG A 333 18.01 -10.20 13.38
C ARG A 333 17.88 -8.67 13.38
N TRP A 334 16.82 -8.14 12.76
CA TRP A 334 16.57 -6.70 12.74
C TRP A 334 15.87 -6.20 14.00
N ALA A 335 16.17 -4.95 14.35
CA ALA A 335 15.77 -4.29 15.58
C ALA A 335 14.24 -4.19 15.69
N THR A 336 13.69 -4.78 16.75
CA THR A 336 12.36 -4.42 17.22
C THR A 336 12.45 -3.04 17.85
N LYS A 337 11.70 -2.07 17.33
CA LYS A 337 11.52 -0.79 18.02
C LYS A 337 10.88 -1.13 19.37
N LYS A 338 11.61 -0.91 20.48
CA LYS A 338 11.00 -0.84 21.80
C LYS A 338 9.91 0.21 21.67
N SER A 339 8.66 -0.23 21.64
CA SER A 339 7.51 0.66 21.63
C SER A 339 7.62 1.46 22.91
N ALA A 340 8.03 2.73 22.79
CA ALA A 340 7.90 3.70 23.85
C ALA A 340 6.46 3.60 24.36
N GLY A 341 6.32 3.48 25.68
CA GLY A 341 5.08 3.11 26.33
C GLY A 341 3.89 3.87 25.78
N SER A 342 2.99 3.14 25.10
CA SER A 342 1.64 3.62 24.87
C SER A 342 0.99 3.69 26.24
N THR A 343 0.87 4.90 26.80
CA THR A 343 -0.11 5.11 27.86
C THR A 343 -1.46 4.70 27.29
N LYS A 344 -2.04 3.64 27.88
CA LYS A 344 -3.41 3.23 27.58
C LYS A 344 -4.32 4.42 27.88
N ASN A 345 -4.94 4.96 26.86
CA ASN A 345 -6.22 5.65 26.98
C ASN A 345 -7.04 5.29 25.75
N GLY A 346 -7.77 4.18 25.84
CA GLY A 346 -8.82 3.85 24.88
C GLY A 346 -9.81 5.01 24.82
N ARG A 347 -9.91 5.64 23.64
CA ARG A 347 -10.94 6.62 23.34
C ARG A 347 -11.36 6.45 21.88
N ASP A 348 -12.45 5.73 21.68
CA ASP A 348 -13.22 5.71 20.42
C ASP A 348 -14.05 7.01 20.30
N SER A 349 -13.37 8.13 20.11
CA SER A 349 -14.05 9.37 19.71
C SER A 349 -13.18 10.15 18.74
N ASN A 350 -13.79 10.68 17.67
CA ASN A 350 -13.14 11.55 16.68
C ASN A 350 -12.15 12.52 17.33
N PRO A 351 -10.97 12.79 16.72
CA PRO A 351 -10.02 13.75 17.24
C PRO A 351 -10.72 15.11 17.38
N LYS A 352 -10.86 15.61 18.61
CA LYS A 352 -11.72 16.77 18.90
C LYS A 352 -11.12 18.11 18.49
N PHE A 353 -10.10 18.10 17.63
CA PHE A 353 -9.35 19.26 17.13
C PHE A 353 -9.13 20.34 18.21
N LEU A 354 -8.79 19.92 19.43
CA LEU A 354 -8.50 20.82 20.54
C LEU A 354 -7.15 21.50 20.32
N GLY A 355 -6.98 22.72 20.81
CA GLY A 355 -5.76 23.50 20.70
C GLY A 355 -6.01 24.94 20.23
N VAL A 356 -4.92 25.69 20.15
CA VAL A 356 -4.89 27.05 19.61
C VAL A 356 -5.17 26.99 18.10
N LYS A 357 -6.07 27.85 17.65
CA LYS A 357 -6.47 28.02 16.24
C LYS A 357 -5.93 29.30 15.63
N LYS A 358 -5.67 30.30 16.46
CA LYS A 358 -5.06 31.58 16.08
C LYS A 358 -3.91 31.90 17.03
N PHE A 359 -2.70 32.03 16.49
CA PHE A 359 -1.49 32.28 17.27
C PHE A 359 -1.31 33.76 17.58
N GLY A 360 -0.37 34.09 18.48
CA GLY A 360 -0.09 35.47 18.86
C GLY A 360 0.36 36.31 17.66
N GLY A 361 -0.22 37.49 17.49
CA GLY A 361 0.03 38.39 16.36
C GLY A 361 -0.90 38.17 15.16
N GLU A 362 -1.66 37.08 15.11
CA GLU A 362 -2.58 36.82 13.99
C GLU A 362 -3.85 37.69 14.07
N ARG A 363 -4.29 38.17 12.91
CA ARG A 363 -5.55 38.92 12.78
C ARG A 363 -6.77 37.99 12.93
N VAL A 364 -7.74 38.46 13.69
CA VAL A 364 -9.04 37.80 13.92
C VAL A 364 -10.18 38.79 13.75
N ILE A 365 -11.32 38.31 13.25
CA ILE A 365 -12.60 39.03 13.20
C ILE A 365 -13.54 38.47 14.28
N PRO A 366 -14.61 39.18 14.68
CA PRO A 366 -15.60 38.66 15.61
C PRO A 366 -16.13 37.28 15.19
N GLY A 367 -16.27 36.35 16.14
CA GLY A 367 -16.70 34.97 15.90
C GLY A 367 -15.57 34.00 15.56
N ASN A 368 -14.37 34.47 15.20
CA ASN A 368 -13.24 33.57 14.95
C ASN A 368 -12.85 32.81 16.20
N ILE A 369 -12.69 31.49 16.06
CA ILE A 369 -12.23 30.64 17.14
C ILE A 369 -10.72 30.86 17.35
N ILE A 370 -10.33 31.19 18.57
CA ILE A 370 -8.94 31.43 18.96
C ILE A 370 -8.35 30.17 19.61
N VAL A 371 -9.07 29.54 20.53
CA VAL A 371 -8.63 28.31 21.21
C VAL A 371 -9.83 27.39 21.45
N ARG A 372 -9.76 26.14 20.97
CA ARG A 372 -10.67 25.08 21.44
C ARG A 372 -10.02 24.33 22.59
N GLN A 373 -10.65 24.31 23.75
CA GLN A 373 -10.08 23.69 24.96
C GLN A 373 -11.15 22.98 25.78
N ARG A 374 -10.71 22.21 26.77
CA ARG A 374 -11.58 21.64 27.80
C ARG A 374 -11.20 22.26 29.14
N GLY A 375 -12.18 22.87 29.81
CA GLY A 375 -11.93 23.72 30.97
C GLY A 375 -11.15 24.98 30.60
N THR A 376 -10.70 25.72 31.60
CA THR A 376 -10.08 27.05 31.43
C THR A 376 -8.56 26.97 31.52
N ARG A 377 -7.90 26.32 30.55
CA ARG A 377 -6.42 26.34 30.47
C ARG A 377 -5.92 27.71 30.01
N PHE A 378 -6.67 28.31 29.09
CA PHE A 378 -6.59 29.69 28.68
C PHE A 378 -7.84 30.41 29.15
N HIS A 379 -7.67 31.57 29.77
CA HIS A 379 -8.76 32.40 30.25
C HIS A 379 -9.09 33.50 29.23
N PRO A 380 -10.38 33.82 29.02
CA PRO A 380 -10.78 34.92 28.16
C PRO A 380 -10.31 36.25 28.75
N GLY A 381 -9.45 36.96 28.04
CA GLY A 381 -9.07 38.34 28.35
C GLY A 381 -9.91 39.34 27.56
N ASN A 382 -9.37 40.54 27.36
CA ASN A 382 -10.04 41.63 26.65
C ASN A 382 -10.45 41.20 25.23
N TYR A 383 -11.71 41.47 24.86
CA TYR A 383 -12.28 41.18 23.54
C TYR A 383 -12.31 39.69 23.14
N VAL A 384 -12.32 38.79 24.12
CA VAL A 384 -12.44 37.35 23.91
C VAL A 384 -13.61 36.80 24.72
N GLY A 385 -14.51 36.06 24.07
CA GLY A 385 -15.63 35.37 24.69
C GLY A 385 -15.30 33.91 25.00
N LEU A 386 -16.01 33.32 25.97
CA LEU A 386 -15.93 31.90 26.32
C LEU A 386 -17.27 31.22 25.99
N GLY A 387 -17.25 30.22 25.11
CA GLY A 387 -18.40 29.40 24.78
C GLY A 387 -18.76 28.43 25.92
N LYS A 388 -19.97 27.86 25.87
CA LYS A 388 -20.43 26.83 26.82
C LYS A 388 -19.53 25.59 26.86
N ASP A 389 -18.82 25.32 25.77
CA ASP A 389 -17.86 24.24 25.62
C ASP A 389 -16.42 24.61 26.04
N HIS A 390 -16.22 25.80 26.63
CA HIS A 390 -14.95 26.43 26.97
C HIS A 390 -14.10 26.91 25.78
N THR A 391 -14.66 26.93 24.56
CA THR A 391 -13.97 27.49 23.41
C THR A 391 -13.83 29.01 23.51
N LEU A 392 -12.63 29.53 23.26
CA LEU A 392 -12.36 30.97 23.20
C LEU A 392 -12.55 31.48 21.77
N PHE A 393 -13.31 32.56 21.63
CA PHE A 393 -13.57 33.20 20.34
C PHE A 393 -13.43 34.73 20.42
N ALA A 394 -13.07 35.36 19.32
CA ALA A 394 -12.91 36.81 19.25
C ALA A 394 -14.28 37.51 19.31
N LEU A 395 -14.39 38.57 20.11
CA LEU A 395 -15.56 39.45 20.15
C LEU A 395 -15.38 40.71 19.28
N LYS A 396 -14.13 41.08 19.02
CA LYS A 396 -13.78 42.26 18.22
C LYS A 396 -12.72 41.89 17.19
N GLU A 397 -12.65 42.67 16.11
CA GLU A 397 -11.57 42.55 15.15
C GLU A 397 -10.26 43.10 15.74
N GLY A 398 -9.16 42.37 15.57
CA GLY A 398 -7.85 42.77 16.06
C GLY A 398 -6.80 41.66 15.94
N CYS A 399 -5.70 41.80 16.67
CA CYS A 399 -4.64 40.79 16.73
C CYS A 399 -4.67 40.02 18.05
N VAL A 400 -4.46 38.70 18.00
CA VAL A 400 -4.44 37.86 19.20
C VAL A 400 -3.17 38.11 20.02
N LYS A 401 -3.31 38.27 21.34
CA LYS A 401 -2.19 38.39 22.30
C LYS A 401 -2.38 37.38 23.42
N PHE A 402 -1.35 36.56 23.65
CA PHE A 402 -1.29 35.65 24.80
C PHE A 402 -0.51 36.31 25.92
N GLU A 403 -1.02 36.23 27.15
CA GLU A 403 -0.40 36.80 28.34
C GLU A 403 -0.29 35.75 29.45
N HIS A 404 0.83 35.77 30.19
CA HIS A 404 1.05 34.88 31.32
C HIS A 404 1.14 35.71 32.59
N HIS A 405 0.19 35.54 33.50
CA HIS A 405 0.16 36.27 34.75
C HIS A 405 1.19 35.69 35.73
N LYS A 406 2.25 36.44 36.03
CA LYS A 406 3.44 35.96 36.76
C LYS A 406 3.15 35.47 38.19
N LEU A 407 2.15 36.05 38.87
CA LEU A 407 1.83 35.71 40.27
C LEU A 407 0.86 34.52 40.40
N SER A 408 -0.05 34.35 39.45
CA SER A 408 -1.09 33.29 39.52
C SER A 408 -0.86 32.12 38.56
N GLY A 409 0.15 32.22 37.69
CA GLY A 409 0.46 31.22 36.65
C GLY A 409 -0.61 31.08 35.55
N ARG A 410 -1.64 31.93 35.55
CA ARG A 410 -2.78 31.83 34.62
C ARG A 410 -2.44 32.42 33.27
N LYS A 411 -2.88 31.73 32.21
CA LYS A 411 -2.69 32.17 30.82
C LYS A 411 -3.97 32.85 30.33
N TRP A 412 -3.84 34.07 29.85
CA TRP A 412 -4.94 34.87 29.32
C TRP A 412 -4.77 35.09 27.83
N VAL A 413 -5.90 35.23 27.13
CA VAL A 413 -5.94 35.47 25.68
C VAL A 413 -6.75 36.72 25.43
N HIS A 414 -6.12 37.71 24.81
CA HIS A 414 -6.72 39.00 24.50
C HIS A 414 -6.76 39.16 22.98
N VAL A 415 -7.71 39.94 22.48
CA VAL A 415 -7.64 40.50 21.13
C VAL A 415 -7.36 41.98 21.27
N VAL A 416 -6.26 42.45 20.70
CA VAL A 416 -5.89 43.88 20.66
C VAL A 416 -6.54 44.48 19.42
N PRO A 417 -7.57 45.34 19.57
CA PRO A 417 -8.24 45.94 18.42
C PRO A 417 -7.28 46.79 17.60
N LYS A 418 -7.43 46.76 16.27
CA LYS A 418 -6.55 47.50 15.34
C LYS A 418 -6.79 49.01 15.40
N GLU A 419 -7.97 49.43 15.83
CA GLU A 419 -8.40 50.83 15.94
C GLU A 419 -8.84 51.09 17.38
N GLY A 420 -8.40 52.21 17.95
CA GLY A 420 -8.80 52.65 19.31
C GLY A 420 -10.31 52.60 19.52
N HIS A 421 -10.74 52.41 20.76
CA HIS A 421 -12.08 51.97 21.12
C HIS A 421 -13.24 52.84 20.61
N VAL A 422 -14.32 52.17 20.19
CA VAL A 422 -15.70 52.67 20.26
C VAL A 422 -16.52 51.55 20.91
N LEU A 423 -17.27 51.89 21.97
CA LEU A 423 -18.22 51.00 22.63
C LEU A 423 -19.46 50.83 21.73
N HIS A 424 -20.05 49.63 21.72
CA HIS A 424 -21.27 49.36 20.97
C HIS A 424 -22.47 50.03 21.67
N PRO A 425 -23.37 50.73 20.95
CA PRO A 425 -24.43 51.57 21.56
C PRO A 425 -25.33 50.83 22.55
N VAL A 426 -25.54 49.52 22.35
CA VAL A 426 -26.31 48.66 23.28
C VAL A 426 -25.73 48.60 24.71
N TYR A 427 -24.45 48.93 24.91
CA TYR A 427 -23.80 48.94 26.22
C TYR A 427 -23.42 50.35 26.69
N ALA A 428 -23.87 51.40 26.00
CA ALA A 428 -23.62 52.79 26.41
C ALA A 428 -24.48 53.18 27.63
N ASP A 429 -25.73 52.70 27.70
CA ASP A 429 -26.71 53.18 28.69
C ASP A 429 -26.52 52.60 30.11
N VAL A 430 -25.67 51.59 30.28
CA VAL A 430 -25.40 50.97 31.60
C VAL A 430 -24.28 51.69 32.36
N ALA A 431 -23.63 52.69 31.75
CA ALA A 431 -22.56 53.46 32.39
C ALA A 431 -23.03 54.80 33.01
N THR A 432 -24.34 55.09 32.99
CA THR A 432 -24.94 56.27 33.64
C THR A 432 -26.08 55.85 34.57
N THR A 433 -25.72 55.16 35.67
CA THR A 433 -26.37 55.24 36.99
C THR A 433 -25.39 54.79 38.05
#